data_AF-A0A960DPL0-F1
#
_entry.id   AF-A0A960DPL0-F1
#
_cell.length_a   1.000
_cell.length_b   1.000
_cell.length_c   1.000
_cell.angle_alpha   90.00
_cell.angle_beta   90.00
_cell.angle_gamma   90.00
#
_symmetry.space_group_name_H-M   'P 1'
#
loop_
_entity.id
_entity.type
_entity.pdbx_description
1 polymer ?
#
loop_
_entity_poly.entity_id
_entity_poly.type
_entity_poly.pdbx_seq_one_letter_code
_entity_poly.pdbx_strand_id
1 'polypeptide(L)'
;MTVLARNRHRRTAVMLAINLLAIVALGGMGYAGYKALRRYEGGKKVDRQFVPLAPTPVGMLATVDDQDRLTTVTIMVLNPEAQGFKGGSIVSVPVSSDTAYGLDGQRVPLTQVYAEGGVDGLVSGVESVLS
;
A
#
# COMPACT_ATOMS: atom_id res chain seq x y z
N MET A 1 43.07 51.88 -43.49
CA MET A 1 42.29 50.64 -43.27
C MET A 1 42.28 50.29 -41.77
N THR A 2 41.43 50.88 -40.91
CA THR A 2 41.60 50.66 -39.45
C THR A 2 40.36 50.75 -38.55
N VAL A 3 39.16 51.07 -39.06
CA VAL A 3 37.96 51.20 -38.20
C VAL A 3 37.20 49.88 -38.04
N LEU A 4 37.13 49.06 -39.10
CA LEU A 4 36.34 47.82 -39.12
C LEU A 4 36.95 46.69 -38.27
N ALA A 5 38.29 46.54 -38.27
CA ALA A 5 38.98 45.51 -37.47
C ALA A 5 38.86 45.78 -35.96
N ARG A 6 38.97 47.05 -35.53
CA ARG A 6 38.86 47.43 -34.12
C ARG A 6 37.47 47.15 -33.53
N ASN A 7 36.41 47.40 -34.31
CA ASN A 7 35.05 47.08 -33.89
C ASN A 7 34.81 45.56 -33.81
N ARG A 8 35.43 44.76 -34.68
CA ARG A 8 35.35 43.29 -34.61
C ARG A 8 36.00 42.76 -33.34
N HIS A 9 37.22 43.19 -33.02
CA HIS A 9 37.91 42.75 -31.79
C HIS A 9 37.15 43.12 -30.52
N ARG A 10 36.55 44.33 -30.45
CA ARG A 10 35.68 44.70 -29.34
C ARG A 10 34.45 43.80 -29.22
N ARG A 11 33.77 43.51 -30.33
CA ARG A 11 32.61 42.62 -30.33
C ARG A 11 32.98 41.19 -29.91
N THR A 12 34.10 40.66 -30.38
CA THR A 12 34.60 39.34 -29.97
C THR A 12 34.96 39.30 -28.48
N ALA A 13 35.61 40.34 -27.94
CA ALA A 13 35.92 40.42 -26.52
C ALA A 13 34.66 40.49 -25.63
N VAL A 14 33.65 41.24 -26.07
CA VAL A 14 32.35 41.30 -25.37
C VAL A 14 31.64 39.95 -25.39
N MET A 15 31.61 39.26 -26.53
CA MET A 15 31.00 37.93 -26.62
C MET A 15 31.74 36.89 -25.77
N LEU A 16 33.06 36.96 -25.70
CA LEU A 16 33.86 36.10 -24.82
C LEU A 16 33.51 36.35 -23.35
N ALA A 17 33.42 37.62 -22.93
CA ALA A 17 33.09 37.98 -21.57
C ALA A 17 31.68 37.48 -21.17
N ILE A 18 30.69 37.64 -22.05
CA ILE A 18 29.32 37.15 -21.81
C ILE A 18 29.30 35.62 -21.66
N ASN A 19 30.01 34.89 -22.52
CA ASN A 19 30.07 33.43 -22.43
C ASN A 19 30.75 32.94 -21.14
N LEU A 20 31.85 33.58 -20.75
CA LEU A 20 32.52 33.25 -19.48
C LEU A 20 31.59 33.51 -18.28
N LEU A 21 30.84 34.61 -18.31
CA LEU A 21 29.89 34.95 -17.26
C LEU A 21 28.73 33.95 -17.18
N ALA A 22 28.25 33.46 -18.34
CA ALA A 22 27.24 32.40 -18.40
C ALA A 22 27.74 31.07 -17.82
N ILE A 23 28.99 30.68 -18.10
CA ILE A 23 29.59 29.45 -17.53
C ILE A 23 29.69 29.56 -16.01
N VAL A 24 30.12 30.71 -15.48
CA VAL A 24 30.20 30.93 -14.03
C VAL A 24 28.81 30.88 -13.39
N ALA A 25 27.80 31.49 -14.02
CA ALA A 25 26.43 31.46 -13.52
C ALA A 25 25.86 30.03 -13.47
N LEU A 26 26.07 29.24 -14.53
CA LEU A 26 25.66 27.83 -14.57
C LEU A 26 26.35 27.01 -13.48
N GLY A 27 27.67 27.15 -13.32
CA GLY A 27 28.42 26.48 -12.26
C GLY A 27 27.94 26.87 -10.86
N GLY A 28 27.67 28.16 -10.65
CA GLY A 28 27.15 28.69 -9.40
C GLY A 28 25.77 28.13 -9.03
N MET A 29 24.84 28.08 -9.99
CA MET A 29 23.52 27.49 -9.77
C MET A 29 23.60 25.99 -9.49
N GLY A 30 24.43 25.26 -10.22
CA GLY A 30 24.65 23.83 -9.98
C GLY A 30 25.19 23.55 -8.57
N TYR A 31 26.17 24.33 -8.13
CA TYR A 31 26.74 24.20 -6.79
C TYR A 31 25.72 24.56 -5.69
N ALA A 32 24.94 25.62 -5.88
CA ALA A 32 23.88 26.00 -4.96
C ALA A 32 22.81 24.90 -4.83
N GLY A 33 22.37 24.33 -5.96
CA GLY A 33 21.43 23.21 -6.00
C GLY A 33 21.97 21.95 -5.31
N TYR A 34 23.24 21.61 -5.56
CA TYR A 34 23.91 20.49 -4.87
C TYR A 34 23.92 20.67 -3.35
N LYS A 35 24.29 21.86 -2.88
CA LYS A 35 24.33 22.17 -1.44
C LYS A 35 22.93 22.16 -0.82
N ALA A 36 21.92 22.62 -1.56
CA ALA A 36 20.52 22.58 -1.13
C ALA A 36 20.02 21.14 -0.98
N LEU A 37 20.29 20.27 -1.97
CA LEU A 37 19.93 18.86 -1.93
C LEU A 37 20.61 18.11 -0.78
N ARG A 38 21.90 18.37 -0.53
CA ARG A 38 22.63 17.73 0.57
C ARG A 38 22.16 18.17 1.96
N ARG A 39 21.65 19.39 2.09
CA ARG A 39 21.09 19.92 3.35
C ARG A 39 19.58 19.69 3.46
N TYR A 40 18.98 19.03 2.49
CA TYR A 40 17.55 18.76 2.51
C TYR A 40 17.26 17.64 3.52
N GLU A 41 16.93 18.04 4.75
CA GLU A 41 16.52 17.16 5.85
C GLU A 41 14.98 17.01 5.92
N GLY A 42 14.25 17.62 4.99
CA GLY A 42 12.77 17.58 4.96
C GLY A 42 12.18 16.20 4.68
N GLY A 43 12.98 15.29 4.12
CA GLY A 43 12.64 13.87 3.96
C GLY A 43 13.14 13.02 5.12
N LYS A 44 12.83 13.38 6.37
CA LYS A 44 13.08 12.47 7.49
C LYS A 44 12.23 11.22 7.24
N LYS A 45 12.87 10.09 6.91
CA LYS A 45 12.20 8.78 6.92
C LYS A 45 11.64 8.61 8.32
N VAL A 46 10.33 8.83 8.46
CA VAL A 46 9.62 8.46 9.67
C VAL A 46 9.80 6.96 9.77
N ASP A 47 10.49 6.50 10.81
CA ASP A 47 10.60 5.08 11.07
C ASP A 47 9.18 4.59 11.32
N ARG A 48 8.59 3.96 10.31
CA ARG A 48 7.24 3.41 10.41
C ARG A 48 7.38 2.20 11.30
N GLN A 49 7.25 2.42 12.61
CA GLN A 49 7.14 1.34 13.56
C GLN A 49 5.83 0.62 13.25
N PHE A 50 5.93 -0.47 12.50
CA PHE A 50 4.84 -1.40 12.33
C PHE A 50 4.64 -2.07 13.68
N VAL A 51 3.64 -1.60 14.42
CA VAL A 51 3.15 -2.33 15.58
C VAL A 51 2.23 -3.41 15.02
N PRO A 52 2.64 -4.68 14.98
CA PRO A 52 1.73 -5.74 14.58
C PRO A 52 0.56 -5.72 15.58
N LEU A 53 -0.66 -5.72 15.05
CA LEU A 53 -1.83 -6.02 15.86
C LEU A 53 -1.60 -7.40 16.47
N ALA A 54 -1.75 -7.51 17.79
CA ALA A 54 -1.69 -8.81 18.43
C ALA A 54 -2.77 -9.70 17.81
N PRO A 55 -2.48 -10.98 17.51
CA PRO A 55 -3.47 -11.88 16.95
C PRO A 55 -4.66 -11.96 17.90
N THR A 56 -5.81 -11.51 17.42
CA THR A 56 -7.08 -11.62 18.15
C THR A 56 -7.55 -13.05 18.02
N PRO A 57 -7.69 -13.82 19.12
CA PRO A 57 -8.18 -15.18 19.03
C PRO A 57 -9.59 -15.19 18.45
N VAL A 58 -9.83 -16.05 17.47
CA VAL A 58 -11.15 -16.23 16.85
C VAL A 58 -11.57 -17.68 16.95
N GLY A 59 -12.86 -17.92 17.14
CA GLY A 59 -13.49 -19.22 17.05
C GLY A 59 -14.58 -19.22 16.00
N MET A 60 -14.73 -20.30 15.26
CA MET A 60 -15.82 -20.48 14.30
C MET A 60 -16.73 -21.60 14.78
N LEU A 61 -18.04 -21.34 14.77
CA LEU A 61 -19.09 -22.34 14.96
C LEU A 61 -19.84 -22.49 13.65
N ALA A 62 -19.86 -23.70 13.12
CA ALA A 62 -20.67 -24.07 11.97
C ALA A 62 -21.62 -25.21 12.37
N THR A 63 -22.85 -25.14 11.87
CA THR A 63 -23.84 -26.20 12.09
C THR A 63 -24.24 -26.83 10.77
N VAL A 64 -24.58 -28.12 10.80
CA VAL A 64 -25.14 -28.86 9.67
C VAL A 64 -26.51 -29.42 10.03
N ASP A 65 -27.32 -29.72 9.01
CA ASP A 65 -28.57 -30.45 9.19
C ASP A 65 -28.35 -31.98 9.23
N ASP A 66 -29.45 -32.72 9.26
CA ASP A 66 -29.46 -34.20 9.25
C ASP A 66 -28.94 -34.82 7.95
N GLN A 67 -28.74 -34.00 6.90
CA GLN A 67 -28.21 -34.38 5.60
C GLN A 67 -26.76 -33.93 5.41
N ASP A 68 -26.09 -33.48 6.48
CA ASP A 68 -24.73 -32.92 6.45
C ASP A 68 -24.61 -31.70 5.52
N ARG A 69 -25.64 -30.86 5.47
CA ARG A 69 -25.59 -29.59 4.72
C ARG A 69 -25.35 -28.44 5.67
N LEU A 70 -24.43 -27.55 5.31
CA LEU A 70 -24.12 -26.35 6.08
C LEU A 70 -25.36 -25.46 6.24
N THR A 71 -25.72 -25.16 7.49
CA THR A 71 -26.92 -24.37 7.84
C THR A 71 -26.58 -22.99 8.36
N THR A 72 -25.61 -22.88 9.26
CA THR A 72 -25.20 -21.60 9.88
C THR A 72 -23.70 -21.56 10.05
N VAL A 73 -23.12 -20.37 9.88
CA VAL A 73 -21.73 -20.06 10.24
C VAL A 73 -21.73 -18.82 11.12
N THR A 74 -21.02 -18.88 12.24
CA THR A 74 -20.86 -17.77 13.18
C THR A 74 -19.43 -17.71 13.67
N ILE A 75 -18.86 -16.51 13.67
CA ILE A 75 -17.50 -16.25 14.15
C ILE A 75 -17.57 -15.49 15.45
N MET A 76 -16.81 -15.98 16.43
CA MET A 76 -16.64 -15.38 17.74
C MET A 76 -15.25 -14.76 17.78
N VAL A 77 -15.19 -13.43 17.79
CA VAL A 77 -13.97 -12.67 18.01
C VAL A 77 -13.77 -12.55 19.51
N LEU A 78 -12.75 -13.23 20.03
CA LEU A 78 -12.45 -13.27 21.46
C LEU A 78 -11.53 -12.10 21.80
N ASN A 79 -11.75 -11.50 22.97
CA ASN A 79 -10.95 -10.40 23.46
C ASN A 79 -9.50 -10.84 23.69
N PRO A 80 -8.49 -10.24 23.04
CA PRO A 80 -7.12 -10.40 23.47
C PRO A 80 -6.94 -9.52 24.73
N GLU A 81 -6.91 -10.14 25.91
CA GLU A 81 -6.77 -9.48 27.22
C GLU A 81 -5.63 -8.42 27.28
N ALA A 82 -4.67 -8.52 26.36
CA ALA A 82 -3.47 -7.70 26.25
C ALA A 82 -3.67 -6.19 26.08
N GLN A 83 -4.85 -5.68 25.70
CA GLN A 83 -5.00 -4.26 25.31
C GLN A 83 -6.06 -3.45 26.08
N GLY A 84 -6.63 -3.97 27.17
CA GLY A 84 -7.57 -3.22 28.01
C GLY A 84 -8.92 -2.88 27.38
N PHE A 85 -9.14 -3.27 26.11
CA PHE A 85 -10.46 -3.28 25.49
C PHE A 85 -11.30 -4.38 26.13
N LYS A 86 -12.56 -4.07 26.45
CA LYS A 86 -13.54 -5.05 26.95
C LYS A 86 -14.57 -5.27 25.86
N GLY A 87 -14.58 -6.46 25.26
CA GLY A 87 -15.60 -6.83 24.28
C GLY A 87 -15.11 -7.92 23.33
N GLY A 88 -15.99 -8.87 23.02
CA GLY A 88 -15.89 -9.76 21.87
C GLY A 88 -16.99 -9.42 20.86
N SER A 89 -16.86 -9.93 19.64
CA SER A 89 -17.89 -9.77 18.61
C SER A 89 -18.40 -11.12 18.14
N ILE A 90 -19.69 -11.19 17.82
CA ILE A 90 -20.30 -12.33 17.16
C ILE A 90 -20.66 -11.86 15.75
N VAL A 91 -20.06 -12.48 14.75
CA VAL A 91 -20.27 -12.17 13.34
C VAL A 91 -20.99 -13.34 12.69
N SER A 92 -22.25 -13.13 12.32
CA SER A 92 -23.00 -14.11 11.54
C SER A 92 -22.56 -14.02 10.08
N VAL A 93 -22.15 -15.15 9.50
CA VAL A 93 -21.77 -15.25 8.09
C VAL A 93 -22.88 -16.02 7.37
N PRO A 94 -23.61 -15.40 6.43
CA PRO A 94 -24.61 -16.12 5.65
C PRO A 94 -23.98 -17.29 4.89
N VAL A 95 -24.59 -18.47 4.92
CA VAL A 95 -24.08 -19.64 4.17
C VAL A 95 -24.16 -19.46 2.64
N SER A 96 -24.93 -18.46 2.19
CA SER A 96 -25.02 -18.04 0.80
C SER A 96 -23.94 -17.03 0.38
N SER A 97 -23.05 -16.63 1.30
CA SER A 97 -21.92 -15.75 0.99
C SER A 97 -21.05 -16.35 -0.10
N ASP A 98 -20.70 -15.51 -1.07
CA ASP A 98 -19.89 -15.89 -2.21
C ASP A 98 -18.41 -15.79 -1.87
N THR A 99 -17.68 -16.90 -1.96
CA THR A 99 -16.24 -16.96 -1.71
C THR A 99 -15.43 -16.48 -2.92
N ALA A 100 -16.02 -16.44 -4.12
CA ALA A 100 -15.34 -16.06 -5.36
C ALA A 100 -15.49 -14.57 -5.69
N TYR A 101 -16.23 -13.78 -4.90
CA TYR A 101 -16.54 -12.37 -5.15
C TYR A 101 -17.09 -12.08 -6.56
N GLY A 102 -17.74 -13.06 -7.19
CA GLY A 102 -18.22 -12.97 -8.57
C GLY A 102 -17.11 -12.94 -9.64
N LEU A 103 -15.87 -13.33 -9.30
CA LEU A 103 -14.78 -13.46 -10.26
C LEU A 103 -15.19 -14.41 -11.38
N ASP A 104 -14.88 -14.01 -12.62
CA ASP A 104 -15.27 -14.72 -13.85
C ASP A 104 -16.77 -15.04 -13.97
N GLY A 105 -17.62 -14.28 -13.29
CA GLY A 105 -19.08 -14.47 -13.29
C GLY A 105 -19.55 -15.68 -12.49
N GLN A 106 -18.66 -16.36 -11.77
CA GLN A 106 -18.97 -17.52 -10.96
C GLN A 106 -19.24 -17.08 -9.51
N ARG A 107 -20.33 -17.60 -8.94
CA ARG A 107 -20.61 -17.48 -7.51
C ARG A 107 -20.43 -18.85 -6.88
N VAL A 108 -19.59 -18.94 -5.86
CA VAL A 108 -19.36 -20.18 -5.11
C VAL A 108 -19.80 -19.94 -3.67
N PRO A 109 -20.99 -20.43 -3.27
CA PRO A 109 -21.48 -20.23 -1.91
C PRO A 109 -20.73 -21.10 -0.91
N LEU A 110 -20.66 -20.67 0.36
CA LEU A 110 -20.05 -21.45 1.43
C LEU A 110 -20.65 -22.85 1.60
N THR A 111 -21.93 -23.04 1.28
CA THR A 111 -22.56 -24.37 1.25
C THR A 111 -21.89 -25.34 0.28
N GLN A 112 -21.50 -24.85 -0.91
CA GLN A 112 -20.79 -25.64 -1.91
C GLN A 112 -19.35 -25.92 -1.46
N VAL A 113 -18.67 -24.91 -0.92
CA VAL A 113 -17.30 -25.06 -0.40
C VAL A 113 -17.23 -26.11 0.72
N TYR A 114 -18.21 -26.10 1.63
CA TYR A 114 -18.31 -27.15 2.66
C TYR A 114 -18.62 -28.52 2.06
N ALA A 115 -19.54 -28.61 1.09
CA ALA A 115 -19.89 -29.88 0.46
C ALA A 115 -18.70 -30.53 -0.29
N GLU A 116 -17.82 -29.72 -0.87
CA GLU A 116 -16.66 -30.20 -1.65
C GLU A 116 -15.40 -30.39 -0.79
N GLY A 117 -15.16 -29.51 0.17
CA GLY A 117 -13.92 -29.46 0.95
C GLY A 117 -14.07 -29.74 2.44
N GLY A 118 -15.29 -30.05 2.92
CA GLY A 118 -15.58 -30.30 4.32
C GLY A 118 -15.21 -29.12 5.22
N VAL A 119 -14.73 -29.43 6.43
CA VAL A 119 -14.37 -28.43 7.44
C VAL A 119 -13.20 -27.55 7.00
N ASP A 120 -12.15 -28.13 6.41
CA ASP A 120 -10.96 -27.37 5.99
C ASP A 120 -11.28 -26.44 4.81
N GLY A 121 -12.11 -26.90 3.88
CA GLY A 121 -12.67 -26.08 2.81
C GLY A 121 -13.48 -24.92 3.37
N LEU A 122 -14.34 -25.18 4.35
CA LEU A 122 -15.17 -24.15 4.98
C LEU A 122 -14.34 -23.08 5.68
N VAL A 123 -13.28 -23.44 6.41
CA VAL A 123 -12.37 -22.47 7.04
C VAL A 123 -11.79 -21.54 5.98
N SER A 124 -11.22 -22.12 4.92
CA SER A 124 -10.62 -21.36 3.82
C SER A 124 -11.65 -20.47 3.10
N GLY A 125 -12.87 -20.98 2.91
CA GLY A 125 -13.96 -20.23 2.29
C GLY A 125 -14.41 -19.05 3.13
N VAL A 126 -14.52 -19.21 4.45
CA VAL A 126 -14.91 -18.14 5.37
C VAL A 126 -13.82 -17.07 5.46
N GLU A 127 -12.55 -17.46 5.52
CA GLU A 127 -11.42 -16.54 5.43
C GLU A 127 -11.49 -15.73 4.13
N SER A 128 -11.80 -16.39 3.01
CA SER A 128 -11.97 -15.74 1.72
C SER A 128 -13.20 -14.84 1.63
N VAL A 129 -14.22 -14.96 2.48
CA VAL A 129 -15.36 -14.01 2.49
C VAL A 129 -15.04 -12.75 3.29
N LEU A 130 -14.13 -12.87 4.26
CA LEU A 130 -13.83 -11.83 5.26
C LEU A 130 -12.52 -11.10 5.02
N SER A 131 -11.73 -11.53 4.03
CA SER A 131 -10.54 -10.82 3.55
C SER A 131 -10.89 -9.54 2.78
#